data_AF-A0A2V3WD85-F1
#
_entry.id   AF-A0A2V3WD85-F1
#
_cell.length_a   1.000
_cell.length_b   1.000
_cell.length_c   1.000
_cell.angle_alpha   90.00
_cell.angle_beta   90.00
_cell.angle_gamma   90.00
#
_symmetry.space_group_name_H-M   'P 1'
#
loop_
_entity.id
_entity.type
_entity.pdbx_description
1 polymer ?
#
loop_
_entity_poly.entity_id
_entity_poly.type
_entity_poly.pdbx_seq_one_letter_code
_entity_poly.pdbx_strand_id
1 'polypeptide(L)' 'MLRYRYFLYLALFQFVIGAVYLVVSLARTNFSIVTAAVSIILLIGIGLNIVFYFYFKKLVSMHKQKNENVVE' A
#
# COMPACT_ATOMS: atom_id res chain seq x y z
N MET A 1 16.57 -8.88 1.20
CA MET A 1 15.33 -8.99 2.01
C MET A 1 14.51 -7.70 2.14
N LEU A 2 15.05 -6.48 1.97
CA LEU A 2 14.30 -5.24 2.24
C LEU A 2 13.32 -4.74 1.15
N ARG A 3 13.41 -5.24 -0.10
CA ARG A 3 12.71 -4.62 -1.25
C ARG A 3 11.17 -4.61 -1.17
N TYR A 4 10.54 -5.60 -0.55
CA TYR A 4 9.07 -5.62 -0.47
C TYR A 4 8.51 -4.76 0.68
N ARG A 5 9.31 -4.43 1.71
CA ARG A 5 8.88 -3.54 2.80
C ARG A 5 8.56 -2.12 2.30
N TYR A 6 9.17 -1.70 1.19
CA TYR A 6 8.87 -0.41 0.55
C TYR A 6 7.40 -0.25 0.16
N PHE A 7 6.73 -1.31 -0.30
CA PHE A 7 5.30 -1.25 -0.61
C PHE A 7 4.46 -0.95 0.64
N LEU A 8 4.87 -1.48 1.79
CA LEU A 8 4.18 -1.24 3.05
C LEU A 8 4.42 0.19 3.55
N TYR A 9 5.64 0.73 3.38
CA TYR A 9 5.92 2.15 3.65
C TYR A 9 5.17 3.09 2.70
N LEU A 10 5.05 2.73 1.41
CA LEU A 10 4.26 3.49 0.44
C LEU A 10 2.77 3.49 0.78
N ALA A 11 2.22 2.34 1.20
CA ALA A 11 0.84 2.25 1.67
C ALA A 11 0.60 3.13 2.90
N LEU A 12 1.52 3.08 3.89
CA LEU A 12 1.44 3.91 5.08
C LEU A 12 1.53 5.40 4.75
N PHE A 13 2.44 5.77 3.85
CA PHE A 13 2.58 7.15 3.38
C PHE A 13 1.33 7.65 2.66
N GLN A 14 0.76 6.86 1.75
CA GLN A 14 -0.52 7.17 1.10
C GLN A 14 -1.66 7.31 2.10
N PHE A 15 -1.69 6.46 3.13
CA PHE A 15 -2.67 6.56 4.21
C PHE A 15 -2.53 7.87 4.98
N VAL A 16 -1.31 8.28 5.35
CA VAL A 16 -1.06 9.55 6.03
C VAL A 16 -1.48 10.73 5.15
N ILE A 17 -1.14 10.73 3.86
CA ILE A 17 -1.59 11.77 2.92
C ILE A 17 -3.11 11.82 2.84
N GLY A 18 -3.77 10.67 2.68
CA GLY A 18 -5.23 10.59 2.61
C GLY A 18 -5.92 11.09 3.88
N ALA A 19 -5.37 10.75 5.05
CA ALA A 19 -5.86 11.22 6.33
C ALA A 19 -5.72 12.74 6.47
N VAL A 20 -4.54 13.30 6.17
CA VAL A 20 -4.32 14.75 6.20
C VAL A 20 -5.24 15.48 5.21
N TYR A 21 -5.38 14.95 3.99
CA TYR A 21 -6.28 15.50 2.97
C TYR A 21 -7.73 15.52 3.44
N LEU A 22 -8.23 14.41 3.99
CA LEU A 22 -9.60 14.32 4.52
C LEU A 22 -9.84 15.29 5.67
N VAL A 23 -8.91 15.40 6.62
CA VAL A 23 -9.01 16.33 7.75
C VAL A 23 -9.08 17.78 7.26
N VAL A 24 -8.22 18.17 6.32
CA VAL A 24 -8.24 19.52 5.74
C VAL A 24 -9.53 19.77 4.96
N SER A 25 -10.01 18.78 4.21
CA SER A 25 -11.23 18.90 3.43
C SER A 25 -12.48 19.04 4.30
N LEU A 26 -12.55 18.27 5.39
CA LEU A 26 -13.60 18.37 6.40
C LEU A 26 -13.58 19.73 7.12
N ALA A 27 -12.39 20.19 7.51
CA ALA A 27 -12.22 21.50 8.15
C ALA A 27 -12.68 22.67 7.26
N ARG A 28 -12.59 22.52 5.94
CA ARG A 28 -13.08 23.51 4.97
C ARG A 28 -14.57 23.36 4.61
N THR A 29 -15.31 22.40 5.20
CA THR A 29 -16.72 22.09 4.85
C THR A 29 -16.97 21.88 3.35
N ASN A 30 -15.93 21.54 2.59
CA ASN A 30 -15.97 21.41 1.13
C ASN A 30 -15.97 19.94 0.72
N PHE A 31 -16.93 19.17 1.24
CA PHE A 31 -17.06 17.75 0.89
C PHE A 31 -17.67 17.61 -0.52
N SER A 32 -16.83 17.84 -1.53
CA SER A 32 -17.20 17.78 -2.94
C SER A 32 -17.09 16.37 -3.50
N ILE A 33 -17.73 16.13 -4.65
CA ILE A 33 -17.58 14.88 -5.42
C ILE A 33 -16.10 14.58 -5.72
N VAL A 34 -15.29 15.62 -5.94
CA VAL A 34 -13.84 15.50 -6.15
C VAL A 34 -13.15 14.90 -4.93
N THR A 35 -13.52 15.35 -3.72
CA THR A 35 -12.95 14.83 -2.46
C THR A 35 -13.26 13.34 -2.28
N ALA A 36 -14.49 12.93 -2.61
CA ALA A 36 -14.89 11.54 -2.57
C ALA A 36 -14.12 10.70 -3.60
N ALA A 37 -13.99 11.17 -4.85
CA ALA A 37 -13.24 10.49 -5.90
C ALA A 37 -11.76 10.32 -5.54
N VAL A 38 -11.10 11.38 -5.05
CA VAL A 38 -9.70 11.34 -4.60
C VAL A 38 -9.53 10.34 -3.45
N SER A 39 -10.45 10.32 -2.49
CA SER A 39 -10.40 9.39 -1.36
C SER A 39 -10.51 7.93 -1.83
N ILE A 40 -11.40 7.63 -2.79
CA ILE A 40 -11.54 6.30 -3.37
C ILE A 40 -10.25 5.88 -4.10
N ILE A 41 -9.67 6.75 -4.92
CA ILE A 41 -8.42 6.47 -5.64
C ILE A 41 -7.27 6.18 -4.66
N LEU A 42 -7.17 6.96 -3.58
CA LEU A 42 -6.16 6.74 -2.54
C LEU A 42 -6.36 5.39 -1.83
N LEU A 43 -7.60 5.01 -1.51
CA LEU A 43 -7.90 3.71 -0.91
C LEU A 43 -7.55 2.54 -1.84
N ILE A 44 -7.83 2.66 -3.14
CA ILE A 44 -7.42 1.67 -4.15
C ILE A 44 -5.89 1.56 -4.20
N GLY A 45 -5.18 2.69 -4.20
CA GLY A 45 -3.72 2.72 -4.17
C GLY A 45 -3.12 2.03 -2.95
N ILE A 46 -3.68 2.27 -1.76
CA ILE A 46 -3.29 1.58 -0.52
C ILE A 46 -3.52 0.08 -0.66
N GLY A 47 -4.70 -0.34 -1.14
CA GLY A 47 -5.04 -1.74 -1.37
C GLY A 47 -4.06 -2.43 -2.32
N LEU A 48 -3.73 -1.81 -3.46
CA LEU A 48 -2.76 -2.34 -4.41
C LEU A 48 -1.36 -2.49 -3.80
N ASN A 49 -0.88 -1.50 -3.04
CA ASN A 49 0.41 -1.58 -2.36
C ASN A 49 0.46 -2.72 -1.33
N ILE A 50 -0.63 -2.95 -0.60
CA ILE A 50 -0.74 -4.09 0.33
C ILE A 50 -0.74 -5.41 -0.43
N VAL A 51 -1.48 -5.52 -1.54
CA VAL A 51 -1.49 -6.72 -2.40
C VAL A 51 -0.10 -7.01 -2.95
N PHE A 52 0.61 -5.99 -3.46
CA PHE A 52 1.99 -6.15 -3.92
C PHE A 52 2.94 -6.60 -2.82
N TYR A 53 2.80 -6.06 -1.61
CA TYR A 53 3.58 -6.52 -0.45
C TYR A 53 3.41 -8.03 -0.23
N PHE A 54 2.17 -8.53 -0.21
CA PHE A 54 1.90 -9.97 -0.04
C PHE A 54 2.41 -10.80 -1.22
N TYR A 55 2.20 -10.34 -2.44
CA TYR A 55 2.64 -11.03 -3.66
C TYR A 55 4.16 -11.21 -3.68
N PHE A 56 4.93 -10.14 -3.48
CA PHE A 56 6.38 -10.20 -3.46
C PHE A 56 6.92 -10.96 -2.24
N LYS A 57 6.28 -10.85 -1.07
CA LYS A 57 6.63 -11.66 0.10
C LYS A 57 6.53 -13.15 -0.21
N LYS A 58 5.45 -13.58 -0.88
CA LYS A 58 5.23 -14.97 -1.29
C LYS A 58 6.29 -15.44 -2.31
N LEU A 59 6.58 -14.62 -3.33
CA LEU A 59 7.63 -14.92 -4.32
C LEU A 59 9.00 -15.17 -3.69
N VAL A 60 9.42 -14.30 -2.76
CA VAL A 60 10.71 -14.44 -2.07
C VAL A 60 10.75 -15.70 -1.21
N SER A 61 9.65 -16.03 -0.52
CA SER A 61 9.55 -17.25 0.28
C SER A 61 9.71 -18.52 -0.57
N MET A 62 9.05 -18.55 -1.74
CA MET A 62 9.13 -19.69 -2.65
C MET A 62 10.54 -19.86 -3.25
N HIS A 63 11.20 -18.76 -3.61
CA HIS A 63 12.60 -18.81 -4.09
C HIS A 63 13.57 -19.29 -3.01
N LYS A 64 13.38 -18.89 -1.76
CA LYS A 64 14.22 -19.35 -0.65
C LYS A 64 14.06 -20.86 -0.44
N GLN A 65 12.82 -21.35 -0.41
CA GLN A 65 12.50 -22.77 -0.23
C GLN A 65 13.03 -23.65 -1.38
N LYS A 66 12.95 -23.15 -2.63
CA LYS A 66 13.50 -23.87 -3.79
C LYS A 66 15.02 -24.05 -3.70
N ASN A 67 15.75 -23.08 -3.17
CA ASN A 67 17.21 -23.18 -3.04
C ASN A 67 17.66 -24.05 -1.85
N GLU A 68 16.85 -24.20 -0.81
CA GLU A 68 17.15 -25.12 0.31
C GLU A 68 16.98 -26.59 -0.12
N ASN A 69 15.99 -26.92 -0.96
CA ASN A 69 15.74 -28.28 -1.46
C ASN A 69 16.69 -28.78 -2.56
N VAL A 70 17.65 -27.97 -3.02
CA VAL A 70 18.65 -28.37 -4.05
C VAL A 70 20.02 -28.70 -3.40
N VAL A 71 20.16 -28.48 -2.10
CA VAL A 71 21.41 -28.70 -1.34
C VAL A 71 21.38 -30.00 -0.53
N GLU A 72 20.23 -30.70 -0.49
CA GLU A 72 20.13 -32.10 -0.03
C GLU A 72 20.35 -33.08 -1.18
#